data_AF-A0A519N8I1-F1
#
_entry.id   AF-A0A519N8I1-F1
#
_cell.length_a   1.000
_cell.length_b   1.000
_cell.length_c   1.000
_cell.angle_alpha   90.00
_cell.angle_beta   90.00
_cell.angle_gamma   90.00
#
_symmetry.space_group_name_H-M   'P 1'
#
loop_
_entity.id
_entity.type
_entity.pdbx_description
1 polymer ?
#
loop_
_entity_poly.entity_id
_entity_poly.type
_entity_poly.pdbx_seq_one_letter_code
_entity_poly.pdbx_strand_id
1 'polypeptide(L)'
;MKQFILVMLFFITLAGYSQSIIYQQNFDGNNGSFTNTIVSQSTAVGGWLANNTAAQYVNGSNAYRHLWNWSNVTNSLNPHCSPISGRSLGMGFFNVNVPNVANQFFRTWDGTNCGIMPVTERYAHTGISTLGYTNIKLQFKWKCTGEVDGGIIYDYGSVVLSQNGVGGLGISQFGGQAGTTGLDGVMTGGIFYNASTTQSETLSLSELYNNKANFRFGFRMVVDECGGTGGGFIVDDIVVTGTCAATITSVTGGERCGTGSVALAAVGAAGGGSAITQYRWYTVATGGSAVGTTATGTWNTPSITQTTTYYVAAYNGRCESETRTAVTATVTSGPADVVITQTNFPVATDACSVQYVKLDLGATASTLNTWAPATGLYTDAALTQAYVSGTNAVSVYAAPTAAQMYMATTSNGATCTKTGAATVTVPGKRYTGTTTDWFAANNWTPSGVPGAADCVTIPTGKQVTISGDISAHAASLSLQGDAKLNVVGESTLKVENSVAVASTAEFKVHNNAALLQGDFATGNTNSGVIQLHRDSNSL
;
A
#
# COMPACT_ATOMS: atom_id res chain seq x y z
N MET A 1 15.90 5.70 -40.98
CA MET A 1 15.08 5.27 -39.82
C MET A 1 14.45 6.52 -39.20
N LYS A 2 13.18 6.80 -39.52
CA LYS A 2 12.46 7.94 -38.93
C LYS A 2 11.75 7.46 -37.66
N GLN A 3 12.06 8.12 -36.55
CA GLN A 3 11.51 7.85 -35.23
C GLN A 3 9.99 8.04 -35.23
N PHE A 4 9.26 7.02 -34.79
CA PHE A 4 7.86 7.13 -34.40
C PHE A 4 7.81 7.84 -33.05
N ILE A 5 7.35 9.09 -33.03
CA ILE A 5 6.93 9.77 -31.80
C ILE A 5 5.50 9.28 -31.51
N LEU A 6 5.40 8.34 -30.56
CA LEU A 6 4.15 8.04 -29.89
C LEU A 6 3.80 9.29 -29.05
N VAL A 7 2.86 10.11 -29.54
CA VAL A 7 2.30 11.21 -28.76
C VAL A 7 1.44 10.59 -27.67
N MET A 8 2.07 10.32 -26.53
CA MET A 8 1.39 10.10 -25.26
C MET A 8 0.71 11.42 -24.91
N LEU A 9 -0.62 11.50 -25.05
CA LEU A 9 -1.38 12.68 -24.67
C LEU A 9 -1.07 13.00 -23.20
N PHE A 10 -0.36 14.10 -22.98
CA PHE A 10 -0.25 14.73 -21.66
C PHE A 10 -1.65 15.27 -21.31
N PHE A 11 -2.22 14.78 -20.21
CA PHE A 11 -3.37 15.39 -19.57
C PHE A 11 -2.98 16.79 -19.10
N ILE A 12 -3.37 17.82 -19.86
CA ILE A 12 -3.44 19.18 -19.31
C ILE A 12 -4.67 19.21 -18.42
N THR A 13 -4.44 19.07 -17.11
CA THR A 13 -5.44 19.33 -16.07
C THR A 13 -5.69 20.84 -16.01
N LEU A 14 -6.62 21.33 -16.83
CA LEU A 14 -7.36 22.54 -16.51
C LEU A 14 -8.31 22.20 -15.36
N ALA A 15 -8.16 22.92 -14.25
CA ALA A 15 -8.93 22.75 -13.03
C ALA A 15 -10.43 22.70 -13.34
N GLY A 16 -11.10 21.58 -13.02
CA GLY A 16 -12.57 21.53 -12.97
C GLY A 16 -13.29 20.28 -13.47
N TYR A 17 -12.63 19.32 -14.13
CA TYR A 17 -13.34 18.11 -14.61
C TYR A 17 -12.72 16.83 -14.02
N SER A 18 -13.43 16.17 -13.11
CA SER A 18 -13.07 14.84 -12.59
C SER A 18 -13.36 13.71 -13.59
N GLN A 19 -13.88 14.02 -14.77
CA GLN A 19 -14.31 13.05 -15.78
C GLN A 19 -13.23 12.79 -16.84
N SER A 20 -13.13 11.53 -17.26
CA SER A 20 -12.26 11.07 -18.34
C SER A 20 -12.95 11.21 -19.70
N ILE A 21 -12.18 11.51 -20.75
CA ILE A 21 -12.66 11.50 -22.14
C ILE A 21 -12.81 10.04 -22.60
N ILE A 22 -14.04 9.64 -22.94
CA ILE A 22 -14.40 8.32 -23.46
C ILE A 22 -14.32 8.32 -24.99
N TYR A 23 -14.76 9.41 -25.60
CA TYR A 23 -14.74 9.61 -27.05
C TYR A 23 -14.51 11.10 -27.35
N GLN A 24 -13.72 11.39 -28.37
CA GLN A 24 -13.55 12.75 -28.86
C GLN A 24 -13.43 12.75 -30.37
N GLN A 25 -14.14 13.68 -30.98
CA GLN A 25 -14.13 13.92 -32.40
C GLN A 25 -14.12 15.43 -32.64
N ASN A 26 -12.97 15.92 -33.04
CA ASN A 26 -12.79 17.24 -33.63
C ASN A 26 -12.47 17.02 -35.12
N PHE A 27 -13.02 17.86 -35.99
CA PHE A 27 -12.94 17.67 -37.43
C PHE A 27 -11.80 18.45 -38.11
N ASP A 28 -11.04 19.26 -37.35
CA ASP A 28 -9.98 20.19 -37.79
C ASP A 28 -8.57 19.59 -37.93
N GLY A 29 -8.29 18.42 -37.33
CA GLY A 29 -6.91 17.92 -37.26
C GLY A 29 -6.76 16.41 -37.11
N ASN A 30 -6.09 15.78 -38.09
CA ASN A 30 -5.23 14.59 -38.07
C ASN A 30 -5.39 13.46 -37.01
N ASN A 31 -6.56 13.24 -36.42
CA ASN A 31 -6.85 12.02 -35.65
C ASN A 31 -7.27 10.87 -36.56
N GLY A 32 -6.29 10.35 -37.31
CA GLY A 32 -6.38 9.06 -37.98
C GLY A 32 -7.22 9.02 -39.24
N SER A 33 -6.84 8.15 -40.16
CA SER A 33 -7.64 7.71 -41.29
C SER A 33 -9.09 7.44 -40.85
N PHE A 34 -10.04 8.18 -41.41
CA PHE A 34 -11.48 7.92 -41.26
C PHE A 34 -11.80 6.46 -41.63
N THR A 35 -11.95 5.60 -40.64
CA THR A 35 -12.61 4.30 -40.81
C THR A 35 -14.05 4.41 -40.31
N ASN A 36 -14.96 4.88 -41.17
CA ASN A 36 -16.39 4.59 -41.15
C ASN A 36 -17.07 4.39 -39.78
N THR A 37 -17.17 5.41 -38.90
CA THR A 37 -17.96 5.25 -37.65
C THR A 37 -19.15 6.20 -37.52
N ILE A 38 -19.28 7.23 -38.37
CA ILE A 38 -20.59 7.84 -38.58
C ILE A 38 -21.33 6.98 -39.60
N VAL A 39 -21.91 5.90 -39.09
CA VAL A 39 -22.90 5.14 -39.85
C VAL A 39 -24.14 6.00 -39.82
N SER A 40 -24.54 6.58 -40.95
CA SER A 40 -25.98 6.80 -41.09
C SER A 40 -26.57 5.39 -41.14
N GLN A 41 -27.45 5.00 -40.20
CA GLN A 41 -28.75 4.31 -40.41
C GLN A 41 -29.08 3.09 -39.52
N SER A 42 -30.39 2.83 -39.35
CA SER A 42 -30.93 1.45 -39.28
C SER A 42 -32.17 1.21 -40.19
N THR A 43 -32.18 1.80 -41.40
CA THR A 43 -32.98 1.54 -42.63
C THR A 43 -34.26 2.34 -42.97
N ALA A 44 -34.35 2.75 -44.24
CA ALA A 44 -35.56 2.80 -45.05
C ALA A 44 -35.22 2.37 -46.49
N VAL A 45 -35.59 1.14 -46.83
CA VAL A 45 -35.60 0.62 -48.20
C VAL A 45 -36.98 0.92 -48.78
N GLY A 46 -37.02 1.67 -49.88
CA GLY A 46 -38.20 2.42 -50.35
C GLY A 46 -37.90 3.89 -50.68
N GLY A 47 -36.62 4.28 -50.57
CA GLY A 47 -36.11 5.61 -50.91
C GLY A 47 -36.05 6.47 -49.66
N TRP A 48 -35.07 6.30 -48.79
CA TRP A 48 -33.69 6.69 -49.04
C TRP A 48 -32.87 6.16 -47.92
N LEU A 49 -31.76 5.45 -48.18
CA LEU A 49 -30.72 5.14 -47.20
C LEU A 49 -29.58 4.29 -47.89
N ALA A 50 -28.90 4.87 -48.89
CA ALA A 50 -27.61 4.42 -49.48
C ALA A 50 -26.95 5.61 -50.23
N ASN A 51 -25.73 5.45 -50.77
CA ASN A 51 -25.14 6.33 -51.82
C ASN A 51 -26.07 6.32 -53.04
N ASN A 52 -27.19 7.00 -52.93
CA ASN A 52 -28.16 7.16 -53.99
C ASN A 52 -27.83 8.47 -54.68
N THR A 53 -27.51 8.37 -55.97
CA THR A 53 -27.16 9.49 -56.83
C THR A 53 -28.39 10.24 -57.33
N ALA A 54 -29.61 9.76 -57.07
CA ALA A 54 -30.83 10.42 -57.46
C ALA A 54 -30.96 11.81 -56.79
N ALA A 55 -31.63 12.72 -57.47
CA ALA A 55 -32.02 14.00 -56.90
C ALA A 55 -33.20 13.80 -55.93
N GLN A 56 -33.19 14.47 -54.78
CA GLN A 56 -34.36 14.50 -53.88
C GLN A 56 -35.40 15.50 -54.39
N TYR A 57 -34.92 16.61 -54.94
CA TYR A 57 -35.74 17.64 -55.54
C TYR A 57 -35.13 18.11 -56.87
N VAL A 58 -35.95 18.48 -57.86
CA VAL A 58 -35.51 19.00 -59.15
C VAL A 58 -36.26 20.30 -59.46
N ASN A 59 -35.53 21.39 -59.72
CA ASN A 59 -36.07 22.67 -60.18
C ASN A 59 -35.37 23.11 -61.45
N GLY A 60 -36.10 23.14 -62.56
CA GLY A 60 -35.52 23.39 -63.87
C GLY A 60 -34.39 22.39 -64.18
N SER A 61 -33.18 22.88 -64.45
CA SER A 61 -31.99 22.04 -64.68
C SER A 61 -31.20 21.69 -63.41
N ASN A 62 -31.61 22.21 -62.25
CA ASN A 62 -30.92 21.97 -60.98
C ASN A 62 -31.57 20.81 -60.24
N ALA A 63 -30.75 19.98 -59.59
CA ALA A 63 -31.23 18.88 -58.78
C ALA A 63 -30.54 18.92 -57.41
N TYR A 64 -31.33 18.81 -56.35
CA TYR A 64 -30.93 19.10 -54.98
C TYR A 64 -30.96 17.84 -54.10
N ARG A 65 -30.07 17.79 -53.10
CA ARG A 65 -30.00 16.73 -52.09
C ARG A 65 -29.65 17.29 -50.70
N HIS A 66 -30.27 16.71 -49.67
CA HIS A 66 -29.85 16.76 -48.27
C HIS A 66 -28.96 15.55 -47.96
N LEU A 67 -27.69 15.82 -47.69
CA LEU A 67 -26.69 14.84 -47.28
C LEU A 67 -25.84 15.42 -46.14
N TRP A 68 -25.41 14.56 -45.24
CA TRP A 68 -24.31 14.91 -44.33
C TRP A 68 -23.04 15.08 -45.14
N ASN A 69 -22.40 16.22 -45.01
CA ASN A 69 -21.16 16.54 -45.69
C ASN A 69 -20.16 17.19 -44.72
N TRP A 70 -18.89 17.02 -45.04
CA TRP A 70 -17.80 17.71 -44.39
C TRP A 70 -17.47 18.98 -45.16
N SER A 71 -17.49 20.12 -44.47
CA SER A 71 -17.11 21.39 -45.08
C SER A 71 -16.08 22.09 -44.21
N ASN A 72 -15.07 22.69 -44.83
CA ASN A 72 -14.06 23.52 -44.19
C ASN A 72 -14.02 24.96 -44.74
N VAL A 73 -15.08 25.36 -45.44
CA VAL A 73 -15.17 26.67 -46.06
C VAL A 73 -15.75 27.67 -45.10
N THR A 74 -14.89 28.49 -44.54
CA THR A 74 -15.27 29.52 -43.56
C THR A 74 -15.83 30.79 -44.22
N ASN A 75 -15.74 30.94 -45.55
CA ASN A 75 -16.01 32.18 -46.28
C ASN A 75 -17.08 32.07 -47.37
N SER A 76 -18.38 32.25 -47.11
CA SER A 76 -19.32 32.56 -48.22
C SER A 76 -20.40 33.57 -47.93
N LEU A 77 -20.85 34.12 -49.05
CA LEU A 77 -22.17 34.62 -49.42
C LEU A 77 -23.42 33.89 -48.83
N ASN A 78 -23.28 32.85 -47.99
CA ASN A 78 -24.37 32.29 -47.19
C ASN A 78 -24.05 32.38 -45.67
N PRO A 79 -24.60 33.37 -44.94
CA PRO A 79 -24.33 33.56 -43.50
C PRO A 79 -24.96 32.48 -42.61
N HIS A 80 -25.90 31.69 -43.15
CA HIS A 80 -26.73 30.78 -42.36
C HIS A 80 -26.04 29.44 -42.07
N CYS A 81 -25.06 29.03 -42.87
CA CYS A 81 -24.44 27.71 -42.77
C CYS A 81 -22.93 27.76 -43.09
N SER A 82 -22.08 27.70 -42.07
CA SER A 82 -20.61 27.74 -42.16
C SER A 82 -20.00 26.81 -41.11
N PRO A 83 -18.84 26.17 -41.37
CA PRO A 83 -18.11 25.39 -40.37
C PRO A 83 -17.84 26.21 -39.10
N ILE A 84 -17.87 25.52 -37.96
CA ILE A 84 -17.72 26.09 -36.61
C ILE A 84 -16.25 26.40 -36.30
N SER A 85 -15.38 25.46 -36.61
CA SER A 85 -13.93 25.59 -36.61
C SER A 85 -13.40 24.82 -37.82
N GLY A 86 -12.38 25.35 -38.50
CA GLY A 86 -11.72 24.73 -39.67
C GLY A 86 -12.63 23.91 -40.58
N ARG A 87 -12.85 22.62 -40.26
CA ARG A 87 -13.77 21.67 -40.89
C ARG A 87 -14.83 21.21 -39.89
N SER A 88 -16.11 21.13 -40.28
CA SER A 88 -17.19 20.60 -39.43
C SER A 88 -18.09 19.59 -40.18
N LEU A 89 -18.87 18.80 -39.42
CA LEU A 89 -19.94 17.99 -39.99
C LEU A 89 -21.19 18.85 -40.12
N GLY A 90 -21.82 18.88 -41.28
CA GLY A 90 -23.11 19.56 -41.42
C GLY A 90 -23.99 18.95 -42.48
N MET A 91 -25.26 19.34 -42.45
CA MET A 91 -26.23 19.01 -43.49
C MET A 91 -26.80 20.30 -44.08
N GLY A 92 -27.03 20.32 -45.40
CA GLY A 92 -27.57 21.46 -46.13
C GLY A 92 -27.97 21.06 -47.56
N PHE A 93 -28.38 22.03 -48.38
CA PHE A 93 -28.75 21.81 -49.78
C PHE A 93 -27.51 21.75 -50.70
N PHE A 94 -27.44 20.74 -51.58
CA PHE A 94 -26.37 20.57 -52.57
C PHE A 94 -26.93 20.35 -53.98
N ASN A 95 -26.46 21.12 -54.98
CA ASN A 95 -26.80 20.93 -56.40
C ASN A 95 -25.98 19.76 -56.99
N VAL A 96 -26.62 18.87 -57.76
CA VAL A 96 -26.01 17.72 -58.47
C VAL A 96 -24.78 18.20 -59.26
N ASN A 97 -23.57 17.76 -58.93
CA ASN A 97 -22.98 16.61 -59.63
C ASN A 97 -21.73 16.06 -58.94
N VAL A 98 -21.45 16.41 -57.67
CA VAL A 98 -20.32 15.82 -56.97
C VAL A 98 -20.66 15.66 -55.48
N PRO A 99 -20.92 14.44 -54.99
CA PRO A 99 -21.13 14.18 -53.55
C PRO A 99 -19.86 14.41 -52.70
N ASN A 100 -18.79 14.95 -53.28
CA ASN A 100 -17.50 15.19 -52.67
C ASN A 100 -16.74 16.30 -53.44
N VAL A 101 -17.27 17.52 -53.49
CA VAL A 101 -16.35 18.65 -53.65
C VAL A 101 -15.98 19.08 -52.25
N ALA A 102 -14.75 18.78 -51.84
CA ALA A 102 -14.16 19.46 -50.70
C ALA A 102 -14.36 20.96 -50.92
N ASN A 103 -14.75 21.65 -49.85
CA ASN A 103 -14.88 23.08 -49.84
C ASN A 103 -16.10 23.67 -50.59
N GLN A 104 -17.29 23.07 -50.50
CA GLN A 104 -18.55 23.75 -50.86
C GLN A 104 -19.29 24.30 -49.64
N PHE A 105 -19.93 25.46 -49.84
CA PHE A 105 -20.83 26.06 -48.87
C PHE A 105 -22.11 25.26 -48.77
N PHE A 106 -22.60 25.08 -47.56
CA PHE A 106 -23.98 24.70 -47.32
C PHE A 106 -24.88 25.79 -47.95
N ARG A 107 -25.76 25.45 -48.88
CA ARG A 107 -26.66 26.44 -49.53
C ARG A 107 -28.00 26.53 -48.81
N THR A 108 -28.62 27.71 -48.89
CA THR A 108 -30.05 27.92 -48.67
C THR A 108 -30.82 27.52 -49.94
N TRP A 109 -32.11 27.24 -49.80
CA TRP A 109 -33.01 27.05 -50.94
C TRP A 109 -32.99 28.27 -51.90
N ASP A 110 -33.09 28.03 -53.21
CA ASP A 110 -33.02 29.06 -54.26
C ASP A 110 -34.39 29.51 -54.82
N GLY A 111 -35.48 29.07 -54.18
CA GLY A 111 -36.81 29.67 -54.33
C GLY A 111 -37.66 29.08 -55.45
N THR A 112 -38.65 28.29 -55.08
CA THR A 112 -40.06 28.38 -55.54
C THR A 112 -40.97 27.64 -54.57
N ASN A 113 -42.23 28.07 -54.43
CA ASN A 113 -43.24 27.39 -53.62
C ASN A 113 -43.43 25.94 -54.10
N CYS A 114 -43.08 24.95 -53.29
CA CYS A 114 -43.52 23.58 -53.48
C CYS A 114 -44.87 23.38 -52.79
N GLY A 115 -45.86 22.88 -53.54
CA GLY A 115 -47.25 22.76 -53.08
C GLY A 115 -47.50 21.65 -52.04
N ILE A 116 -46.54 20.75 -51.83
CA ILE A 116 -46.53 19.75 -50.76
C ILE A 116 -45.18 19.90 -50.07
N MET A 117 -45.16 19.93 -48.74
CA MET A 117 -43.94 20.02 -47.92
C MET A 117 -43.45 18.63 -47.52
N PRO A 118 -42.65 17.92 -48.35
CA PRO A 118 -41.95 16.74 -47.85
C PRO A 118 -40.96 17.18 -46.77
N VAL A 119 -40.95 16.43 -45.68
CA VAL A 119 -39.97 16.58 -44.61
C VAL A 119 -38.87 15.56 -44.86
N THR A 120 -37.63 16.02 -44.96
CA THR A 120 -36.47 15.15 -45.01
C THR A 120 -35.81 15.05 -43.64
N GLU A 121 -35.65 13.80 -43.21
CA GLU A 121 -35.03 13.45 -41.94
C GLU A 121 -33.76 12.64 -42.18
N ARG A 122 -32.68 13.01 -41.48
CA ARG A 122 -31.37 12.38 -41.62
C ARG A 122 -30.66 12.26 -40.28
N TYR A 123 -29.80 11.24 -40.19
CA TYR A 123 -29.09 10.87 -38.97
C TYR A 123 -27.60 10.66 -39.24
N ALA A 124 -26.77 11.20 -38.36
CA ALA A 124 -25.35 10.94 -38.26
C ALA A 124 -25.05 10.43 -36.85
N HIS A 125 -24.69 9.16 -36.68
CA HIS A 125 -24.49 8.57 -35.36
C HIS A 125 -23.25 7.68 -35.29
N THR A 126 -22.69 7.54 -34.10
CA THR A 126 -21.57 6.64 -33.82
C THR A 126 -21.87 5.78 -32.60
N GLY A 127 -21.23 4.61 -32.54
CA GLY A 127 -21.30 3.69 -31.39
C GLY A 127 -20.02 3.76 -30.57
N ILE A 128 -20.15 3.87 -29.26
CA ILE A 128 -19.04 3.88 -28.30
C ILE A 128 -19.38 2.98 -27.10
N SER A 129 -18.35 2.63 -26.34
CA SER A 129 -18.53 1.89 -25.08
C SER A 129 -18.42 2.86 -23.90
N THR A 130 -19.46 2.92 -23.06
CA THR A 130 -19.42 3.60 -21.75
C THR A 130 -19.20 2.61 -20.61
N LEU A 131 -18.82 1.37 -20.91
CA LEU A 131 -18.53 0.33 -19.91
C LEU A 131 -17.44 0.82 -18.93
N GLY A 132 -17.67 0.65 -17.63
CA GLY A 132 -16.75 1.11 -16.58
C GLY A 132 -16.80 2.61 -16.27
N TYR A 133 -17.76 3.35 -16.84
CA TYR A 133 -17.99 4.78 -16.58
C TYR A 133 -19.42 5.07 -16.12
N THR A 134 -19.56 6.12 -15.30
CA THR A 134 -20.82 6.71 -14.86
C THR A 134 -20.84 8.22 -15.16
N ASN A 135 -21.97 8.89 -14.89
CA ASN A 135 -22.12 10.34 -15.08
C ASN A 135 -21.74 10.79 -16.49
N ILE A 136 -22.22 10.05 -17.50
CA ILE A 136 -21.85 10.29 -18.90
C ILE A 136 -22.34 11.67 -19.36
N LYS A 137 -21.46 12.43 -19.98
CA LYS A 137 -21.79 13.72 -20.61
C LYS A 137 -21.44 13.70 -22.08
N LEU A 138 -22.33 14.25 -22.91
CA LEU A 138 -22.08 14.54 -24.33
C LEU A 138 -21.96 16.05 -24.51
N GLN A 139 -20.82 16.50 -24.98
CA GLN A 139 -20.52 17.88 -25.28
C GLN A 139 -20.28 18.02 -26.77
N PHE A 140 -20.75 19.11 -27.37
CA PHE A 140 -20.52 19.41 -28.77
C PHE A 140 -20.77 20.89 -29.02
N LYS A 141 -20.18 21.41 -30.09
CA LYS A 141 -20.57 22.69 -30.65
C LYS A 141 -21.60 22.48 -31.74
N TRP A 142 -22.53 23.42 -31.87
CA TRP A 142 -23.53 23.38 -32.92
C TRP A 142 -23.88 24.76 -33.47
N LYS A 143 -24.45 24.76 -34.68
CA LYS A 143 -25.07 25.92 -35.32
C LYS A 143 -26.26 25.40 -36.13
N CYS A 144 -27.44 26.01 -35.96
CA CYS A 144 -28.62 25.69 -36.75
C CYS A 144 -29.50 26.94 -36.84
N THR A 145 -29.53 27.57 -38.01
CA THR A 145 -30.37 28.76 -38.21
C THR A 145 -31.86 28.38 -38.14
N GLY A 146 -32.22 27.24 -38.74
CA GLY A 146 -33.59 26.73 -38.72
C GLY A 146 -34.60 27.62 -39.47
N GLU A 147 -35.86 27.19 -39.44
CA GLU A 147 -37.02 27.86 -40.03
C GLU A 147 -38.20 27.70 -39.06
N VAL A 148 -38.91 28.80 -38.84
CA VAL A 148 -40.06 28.87 -37.95
C VAL A 148 -41.19 29.58 -38.68
N ASP A 149 -42.32 28.89 -38.83
CA ASP A 149 -43.55 29.46 -39.37
C ASP A 149 -44.75 29.05 -38.51
N GLY A 150 -45.71 29.95 -38.30
CA GLY A 150 -46.90 29.69 -37.48
C GLY A 150 -46.63 29.20 -36.05
N GLY A 151 -45.43 29.43 -35.51
CA GLY A 151 -45.00 28.92 -34.19
C GLY A 151 -44.53 27.45 -34.18
N ILE A 152 -44.42 26.82 -35.34
CA ILE A 152 -43.86 25.47 -35.54
C ILE A 152 -42.45 25.60 -36.12
N ILE A 153 -41.54 24.77 -35.63
CA ILE A 153 -40.16 24.68 -36.13
C ILE A 153 -40.09 23.58 -37.17
N TYR A 154 -39.73 23.95 -38.39
CA TYR A 154 -39.68 23.05 -39.53
C TYR A 154 -38.26 22.53 -39.79
N ASP A 155 -37.26 23.39 -39.59
CA ASP A 155 -35.85 23.03 -39.69
C ASP A 155 -35.16 23.06 -38.33
N TYR A 156 -34.67 21.91 -37.88
CA TYR A 156 -33.96 21.81 -36.61
C TYR A 156 -33.03 20.61 -36.54
N GLY A 157 -32.00 20.75 -35.70
CA GLY A 157 -31.20 19.64 -35.22
C GLY A 157 -31.79 19.01 -33.96
N SER A 158 -31.54 17.73 -33.73
CA SER A 158 -31.73 17.08 -32.44
C SER A 158 -30.61 16.08 -32.15
N VAL A 159 -30.41 15.78 -30.87
CA VAL A 159 -29.53 14.68 -30.46
C VAL A 159 -30.36 13.42 -30.32
N VAL A 160 -29.80 12.28 -30.69
CA VAL A 160 -30.47 10.98 -30.57
C VAL A 160 -29.58 9.99 -29.85
N LEU A 161 -30.17 9.11 -29.04
CA LEU A 161 -29.45 8.22 -28.12
C LEU A 161 -30.02 6.80 -28.20
N SER A 162 -29.16 5.80 -28.02
CA SER A 162 -29.56 4.40 -27.83
C SER A 162 -28.66 3.72 -26.82
N GLN A 163 -29.28 3.02 -25.85
CA GLN A 163 -28.57 2.42 -24.73
C GLN A 163 -27.75 1.19 -25.12
N ASN A 164 -28.20 0.41 -26.11
CA ASN A 164 -27.60 -0.90 -26.43
C ASN A 164 -27.24 -1.05 -27.91
N GLY A 165 -27.43 0.01 -28.71
CA GLY A 165 -27.09 0.02 -30.13
C GLY A 165 -27.95 -0.91 -31.00
N VAL A 166 -28.99 -1.51 -30.41
CA VAL A 166 -30.05 -2.30 -31.04
C VAL A 166 -31.39 -1.57 -30.84
N GLY A 167 -32.22 -1.49 -31.90
CA GLY A 167 -33.42 -0.64 -31.95
C GLY A 167 -33.14 0.77 -32.50
N GLY A 168 -34.21 1.47 -32.91
CA GLY A 168 -34.13 2.85 -33.44
C GLY A 168 -33.54 3.84 -32.45
N LEU A 169 -32.98 4.95 -32.95
CA LEU A 169 -32.41 6.00 -32.11
C LEU A 169 -33.53 6.86 -31.53
N GLY A 170 -33.68 6.85 -30.20
CA GLY A 170 -34.66 7.70 -29.52
C GLY A 170 -34.17 9.15 -29.52
N ILE A 171 -35.08 10.10 -29.75
CA ILE A 171 -34.75 11.51 -29.67
C ILE A 171 -34.45 11.89 -28.22
N SER A 172 -33.27 12.47 -27.99
CA SER A 172 -32.91 13.07 -26.71
C SER A 172 -33.80 14.27 -26.47
N GLN A 173 -34.50 14.30 -25.35
CA GLN A 173 -35.27 15.47 -24.90
C GLN A 173 -34.45 16.37 -23.96
N PHE A 174 -33.13 16.14 -23.87
CA PHE A 174 -32.22 16.93 -23.04
C PHE A 174 -31.41 17.92 -23.90
N GLY A 175 -31.08 19.06 -23.27
CA GLY A 175 -30.41 20.20 -23.93
C GLY A 175 -31.31 20.93 -24.90
N GLY A 176 -30.77 21.89 -25.66
CA GLY A 176 -31.53 22.62 -26.67
C GLY A 176 -32.72 23.41 -26.09
N GLN A 177 -33.63 23.83 -26.96
CA GLN A 177 -34.81 24.61 -26.58
C GLN A 177 -35.99 23.72 -26.16
N ALA A 178 -36.67 24.11 -25.08
CA ALA A 178 -37.81 23.40 -24.49
C ALA A 178 -39.13 24.15 -24.71
N GLY A 179 -40.26 23.43 -24.69
CA GLY A 179 -41.60 23.99 -24.87
C GLY A 179 -41.92 24.37 -26.32
N THR A 180 -41.03 24.00 -27.25
CA THR A 180 -41.14 24.31 -28.67
C THR A 180 -41.81 23.17 -29.43
N THR A 181 -42.70 23.53 -30.36
CA THR A 181 -43.37 22.58 -31.25
C THR A 181 -42.53 22.41 -32.52
N GLY A 182 -41.95 21.23 -32.71
CA GLY A 182 -41.39 20.82 -33.99
C GLY A 182 -42.36 19.94 -34.78
N LEU A 183 -41.91 19.43 -35.92
CA LEU A 183 -42.66 18.42 -36.69
C LEU A 183 -42.92 17.11 -35.91
N ASP A 184 -42.13 16.83 -34.88
CA ASP A 184 -42.35 15.71 -33.94
C ASP A 184 -43.31 16.06 -32.78
N GLY A 185 -43.89 17.27 -32.77
CA GLY A 185 -44.71 17.79 -31.68
C GLY A 185 -43.95 18.64 -30.66
N VAL A 186 -44.59 18.91 -29.52
CA VAL A 186 -44.02 19.72 -28.43
C VAL A 186 -42.99 18.89 -27.67
N MET A 187 -41.76 19.39 -27.58
CA MET A 187 -40.70 18.72 -26.82
C MET A 187 -40.29 19.49 -25.57
N THR A 188 -39.91 18.75 -24.52
CA THR A 188 -39.40 19.28 -23.24
C THR A 188 -37.93 19.72 -23.32
N GLY A 189 -37.33 19.61 -24.51
CA GLY A 189 -35.95 19.93 -24.85
C GLY A 189 -35.52 19.13 -26.09
N GLY A 190 -34.27 19.30 -26.51
CA GLY A 190 -33.61 18.49 -27.53
C GLY A 190 -33.75 18.98 -28.96
N ILE A 191 -34.46 20.10 -29.16
CA ILE A 191 -34.54 20.80 -30.44
C ILE A 191 -33.46 21.88 -30.46
N PHE A 192 -32.66 21.95 -31.53
CA PHE A 192 -31.59 22.92 -31.75
C PHE A 192 -31.87 23.72 -33.02
N TYR A 193 -32.23 24.99 -32.87
CA TYR A 193 -32.60 25.89 -33.97
C TYR A 193 -32.33 27.37 -33.61
N ASN A 194 -32.55 28.29 -34.56
CA ASN A 194 -32.42 29.75 -34.40
C ASN A 194 -31.07 30.23 -33.82
N ALA A 195 -29.98 29.56 -34.19
CA ALA A 195 -28.62 29.94 -33.83
C ALA A 195 -27.80 30.23 -35.08
N SER A 196 -27.54 31.51 -35.35
CA SER A 196 -26.68 31.99 -36.43
C SER A 196 -25.18 32.02 -36.06
N THR A 197 -24.87 31.98 -34.76
CA THR A 197 -23.52 31.86 -34.21
C THR A 197 -23.34 30.49 -33.58
N THR A 198 -22.08 30.03 -33.52
CA THR A 198 -21.71 28.80 -32.81
C THR A 198 -22.19 28.81 -31.37
N GLN A 199 -22.87 27.74 -30.97
CA GLN A 199 -23.28 27.44 -29.61
C GLN A 199 -22.46 26.25 -29.08
N SER A 200 -22.35 26.16 -27.76
CA SER A 200 -21.77 24.99 -27.08
C SER A 200 -22.84 24.36 -26.21
N GLU A 201 -23.04 23.05 -26.35
CA GLU A 201 -24.03 22.29 -25.59
C GLU A 201 -23.33 21.25 -24.71
N THR A 202 -23.88 20.98 -23.54
CA THR A 202 -23.44 19.88 -22.67
C THR A 202 -24.65 19.14 -22.12
N LEU A 203 -24.86 17.92 -22.60
CA LEU A 203 -25.92 17.02 -22.17
C LEU A 203 -25.40 16.13 -21.05
N SER A 204 -25.93 16.28 -19.83
CA SER A 204 -25.73 15.29 -18.77
C SER A 204 -26.74 14.17 -18.96
N LEU A 205 -26.25 12.99 -19.35
CA LEU A 205 -27.11 11.86 -19.67
C LEU A 205 -27.56 11.16 -18.40
N SER A 206 -28.77 10.59 -18.42
CA SER A 206 -29.28 9.83 -17.28
C SER A 206 -28.44 8.58 -17.01
N GLU A 207 -28.59 8.03 -15.80
CA GLU A 207 -27.86 6.82 -15.38
C GLU A 207 -28.13 5.60 -16.28
N LEU A 208 -29.21 5.62 -17.07
CA LEU A 208 -29.53 4.60 -18.05
C LEU A 208 -28.46 4.45 -19.14
N TYR A 209 -27.60 5.46 -19.35
CA TYR A 209 -26.52 5.42 -20.34
C TYR A 209 -25.16 5.11 -19.73
N ASN A 210 -25.10 4.98 -18.39
CA ASN A 210 -23.91 4.51 -17.71
C ASN A 210 -23.67 3.04 -18.07
N ASN A 211 -22.39 2.69 -18.19
CA ASN A 211 -21.97 1.31 -18.28
C ASN A 211 -22.63 0.49 -19.41
N LYS A 212 -22.59 1.00 -20.63
CA LYS A 212 -23.12 0.33 -21.81
C LYS A 212 -22.00 -0.11 -22.71
N ALA A 213 -21.97 -1.40 -23.04
CA ALA A 213 -20.99 -1.95 -23.96
C ALA A 213 -21.12 -1.31 -25.36
N ASN A 214 -22.36 -1.04 -25.78
CA ASN A 214 -22.74 -0.56 -27.12
C ASN A 214 -23.67 0.67 -27.03
N PHE A 215 -23.25 1.74 -26.34
CA PHE A 215 -23.99 3.01 -26.37
C PHE A 215 -23.87 3.63 -27.77
N ARG A 216 -24.96 4.20 -28.30
CA ARG A 216 -24.93 5.02 -29.50
C ARG A 216 -25.45 6.42 -29.19
N PHE A 217 -24.78 7.41 -29.76
CA PHE A 217 -25.29 8.76 -29.85
C PHE A 217 -25.22 9.23 -31.30
N GLY A 218 -26.06 10.20 -31.65
CA GLY A 218 -26.03 10.82 -32.95
C GLY A 218 -26.72 12.16 -32.98
N PHE A 219 -26.63 12.76 -34.15
CA PHE A 219 -27.26 14.00 -34.51
C PHE A 219 -28.27 13.69 -35.60
N ARG A 220 -29.49 14.16 -35.38
CA ARG A 220 -30.59 14.10 -36.32
C ARG A 220 -30.83 15.51 -36.82
N MET A 221 -31.16 15.63 -38.10
CA MET A 221 -31.64 16.88 -38.65
C MET A 221 -32.96 16.62 -39.38
N VAL A 222 -33.93 17.47 -39.08
CA VAL A 222 -35.22 17.56 -39.76
C VAL A 222 -35.20 18.82 -40.58
N VAL A 223 -35.61 18.68 -41.84
CA VAL A 223 -35.68 19.78 -42.79
C VAL A 223 -37.00 19.72 -43.53
N ASP A 224 -37.71 20.82 -43.66
CA ASP A 224 -38.75 20.94 -44.66
C ASP A 224 -38.15 21.43 -45.99
N GLU A 225 -38.56 20.81 -47.09
CA GLU A 225 -37.95 21.11 -48.39
C GLU A 225 -38.55 22.36 -49.06
N CYS A 226 -39.32 23.17 -48.33
CA CYS A 226 -40.17 24.23 -48.86
C CYS A 226 -40.18 25.48 -47.98
N GLY A 227 -39.92 26.65 -48.57
CA GLY A 227 -39.95 27.90 -47.83
C GLY A 227 -38.58 28.29 -47.26
N GLY A 228 -38.48 29.56 -46.87
CA GLY A 228 -37.38 30.11 -46.07
C GLY A 228 -35.93 29.95 -46.54
N THR A 229 -35.04 30.17 -45.57
CA THR A 229 -33.58 30.24 -45.76
C THR A 229 -32.89 28.89 -45.66
N GLY A 230 -33.61 27.76 -45.62
CA GLY A 230 -33.02 26.42 -45.54
C GLY A 230 -32.00 26.26 -44.41
N GLY A 231 -32.45 25.78 -43.25
CA GLY A 231 -31.60 25.55 -42.10
C GLY A 231 -30.53 24.50 -42.39
N GLY A 232 -29.30 24.73 -41.95
CA GLY A 232 -28.25 23.71 -41.90
C GLY A 232 -27.87 23.42 -40.45
N PHE A 233 -27.91 22.15 -40.05
CA PHE A 233 -27.44 21.71 -38.74
C PHE A 233 -25.98 21.32 -38.85
N ILE A 234 -25.14 22.07 -38.17
CA ILE A 234 -23.68 21.90 -38.18
C ILE A 234 -23.26 21.53 -36.77
N VAL A 235 -22.41 20.52 -36.66
CA VAL A 235 -21.87 20.02 -35.39
C VAL A 235 -20.36 19.83 -35.48
N ASP A 236 -19.68 20.12 -34.38
CA ASP A 236 -18.22 20.00 -34.24
C ASP A 236 -17.82 19.79 -32.77
N ASP A 237 -16.54 19.55 -32.52
CA ASP A 237 -15.95 19.43 -31.17
C ASP A 237 -16.74 18.49 -30.25
N ILE A 238 -17.08 17.32 -30.77
CA ILE A 238 -17.85 16.31 -30.05
C ILE A 238 -16.94 15.65 -29.02
N VAL A 239 -17.34 15.68 -27.75
CA VAL A 239 -16.63 15.03 -26.64
C VAL A 239 -17.65 14.27 -25.80
N VAL A 240 -17.40 12.99 -25.56
CA VAL A 240 -18.10 12.22 -24.54
C VAL A 240 -17.17 11.98 -23.38
N THR A 241 -17.60 12.40 -22.18
CA THR A 241 -16.86 12.18 -20.93
C THR A 241 -17.64 11.31 -19.96
N GLY A 242 -16.95 10.73 -18.99
CA GLY A 242 -17.58 10.05 -17.86
C GLY A 242 -16.67 9.96 -16.65
N THR A 243 -17.29 9.82 -15.48
CA THR A 243 -16.63 9.51 -14.22
C THR A 243 -16.22 8.04 -14.23
N CYS A 244 -14.99 7.74 -13.78
CA CYS A 244 -14.60 6.35 -13.65
C CYS A 244 -15.45 5.66 -12.58
N ALA A 245 -16.04 4.52 -12.93
CA ALA A 245 -16.84 3.74 -11.98
C ALA A 245 -15.97 2.97 -10.96
N ALA A 246 -14.66 2.89 -11.20
CA ALA A 246 -13.71 2.27 -10.28
C ALA A 246 -13.54 3.14 -9.02
N THR A 247 -13.62 2.50 -7.86
CA THR A 247 -13.42 3.11 -6.54
C THR A 247 -12.62 2.17 -5.65
N ILE A 248 -11.94 2.74 -4.65
CA ILE A 248 -11.39 1.98 -3.52
C ILE A 248 -12.42 2.04 -2.38
N THR A 249 -12.91 0.89 -1.95
CA THR A 249 -13.96 0.77 -0.92
C THR A 249 -13.39 0.60 0.47
N SER A 250 -12.22 -0.02 0.61
CA SER A 250 -11.50 -0.10 1.87
C SER A 250 -9.99 -0.23 1.65
N VAL A 251 -9.23 0.13 2.69
CA VAL A 251 -7.79 -0.07 2.77
C VAL A 251 -7.44 -0.66 4.13
N THR A 252 -6.40 -1.47 4.14
CA THR A 252 -5.81 -2.03 5.36
C THR A 252 -4.36 -1.60 5.41
N GLY A 253 -4.03 -0.79 6.42
CA GLY A 253 -2.65 -0.44 6.73
C GLY A 253 -1.88 -1.64 7.26
N GLY A 254 -0.56 -1.50 7.34
CA GLY A 254 0.31 -2.48 7.95
C GLY A 254 1.28 -1.81 8.91
N GLU A 255 1.86 -2.61 9.79
CA GLU A 255 2.84 -2.15 10.76
C GLU A 255 4.08 -3.04 10.78
N ARG A 256 5.21 -2.46 11.16
CA ARG A 256 6.46 -3.19 11.39
C ARG A 256 7.36 -2.48 12.38
N CYS A 257 8.38 -3.21 12.84
CA CYS A 257 9.40 -2.73 13.76
C CYS A 257 10.68 -2.33 13.01
N GLY A 258 11.13 -1.10 13.21
CA GLY A 258 12.38 -0.59 12.62
C GLY A 258 12.30 -0.41 11.09
N THR A 259 13.45 -0.51 10.41
CA THR A 259 13.55 -0.29 8.95
C THR A 259 13.16 -1.53 8.13
N GLY A 260 12.36 -1.35 7.08
CA GLY A 260 12.03 -2.42 6.12
C GLY A 260 10.68 -2.23 5.41
N SER A 261 10.20 -3.28 4.73
CA SER A 261 8.94 -3.26 3.97
C SER A 261 7.72 -3.57 4.84
N VAL A 262 6.60 -2.88 4.55
CA VAL A 262 5.27 -3.11 5.13
C VAL A 262 4.33 -3.65 4.05
N ALA A 263 3.52 -4.65 4.36
CA ALA A 263 2.44 -5.10 3.49
C ALA A 263 1.18 -4.23 3.69
N LEU A 264 0.64 -3.70 2.61
CA LEU A 264 -0.60 -2.92 2.56
C LEU A 264 -1.63 -3.66 1.72
N ALA A 265 -2.91 -3.45 2.02
CA ALA A 265 -3.99 -4.01 1.22
C ALA A 265 -5.05 -2.95 0.89
N ALA A 266 -5.72 -3.16 -0.24
CA ALA A 266 -6.83 -2.36 -0.70
C ALA A 266 -7.88 -3.25 -1.36
N VAL A 267 -9.15 -2.88 -1.20
CA VAL A 267 -10.27 -3.50 -1.89
C VAL A 267 -10.93 -2.43 -2.75
N GLY A 268 -11.16 -2.76 -4.01
CA GLY A 268 -11.80 -1.87 -4.97
C GLY A 268 -13.09 -2.46 -5.52
N ALA A 269 -13.97 -1.58 -5.97
CA ALA A 269 -15.18 -1.91 -6.71
C ALA A 269 -15.14 -1.20 -8.05
N ALA A 270 -15.38 -1.92 -9.14
CA ALA A 270 -15.29 -1.36 -10.49
C ALA A 270 -16.57 -0.64 -10.94
N GLY A 271 -17.71 -0.84 -10.25
CA GLY A 271 -19.04 -0.40 -10.69
C GLY A 271 -19.43 -0.98 -12.07
N GLY A 272 -20.71 -0.93 -12.42
CA GLY A 272 -21.14 -1.24 -13.79
C GLY A 272 -20.70 -2.63 -14.32
N GLY A 273 -20.78 -3.70 -13.54
CA GLY A 273 -20.47 -5.05 -14.03
C GLY A 273 -19.06 -5.25 -14.61
N SER A 274 -18.14 -4.29 -14.43
CA SER A 274 -16.72 -4.42 -14.72
C SER A 274 -16.00 -4.93 -13.47
N ALA A 275 -14.81 -5.50 -13.64
CA ALA A 275 -13.95 -5.92 -12.54
C ALA A 275 -12.77 -4.94 -12.37
N ILE A 276 -12.25 -4.82 -11.16
CA ILE A 276 -10.94 -4.19 -10.96
C ILE A 276 -9.89 -5.14 -11.52
N THR A 277 -9.06 -4.61 -12.41
CA THR A 277 -7.98 -5.36 -13.07
C THR A 277 -6.62 -5.09 -12.43
N GLN A 278 -6.47 -3.92 -11.80
CA GLN A 278 -5.22 -3.50 -11.19
C GLN A 278 -5.46 -2.47 -10.09
N TYR A 279 -4.60 -2.48 -9.08
CA TYR A 279 -4.43 -1.46 -8.06
C TYR A 279 -3.11 -0.76 -8.31
N ARG A 280 -3.13 0.58 -8.35
CA ARG A 280 -1.95 1.41 -8.62
C ARG A 280 -1.61 2.19 -7.37
N TRP A 281 -0.35 2.09 -6.95
CA TRP A 281 0.15 2.63 -5.69
C TRP A 281 1.02 3.84 -5.95
N TYR A 282 0.89 4.88 -5.11
CA TYR A 282 1.49 6.19 -5.29
C TYR A 282 2.02 6.75 -3.96
N THR A 283 2.95 7.69 -4.06
CA THR A 283 3.48 8.46 -2.91
C THR A 283 2.78 9.80 -2.71
N VAL A 284 1.91 10.22 -3.65
CA VAL A 284 1.20 11.49 -3.64
C VAL A 284 -0.29 11.29 -3.92
N ALA A 285 -1.13 12.17 -3.37
CA ALA A 285 -2.60 12.09 -3.52
C ALA A 285 -3.07 12.39 -4.96
N THR A 286 -2.36 13.24 -5.70
CA THR A 286 -2.66 13.63 -7.09
C THR A 286 -1.38 13.75 -7.92
N GLY A 287 -1.48 13.52 -9.23
CA GLY A 287 -0.32 13.53 -10.13
C GLY A 287 0.71 12.43 -9.83
N GLY A 288 1.94 12.58 -10.33
CA GLY A 288 3.03 11.61 -10.12
C GLY A 288 2.83 10.25 -10.81
N SER A 289 3.89 9.46 -10.87
CA SER A 289 3.87 8.10 -11.41
C SER A 289 3.60 7.07 -10.33
N ALA A 290 3.00 5.93 -10.71
CA ALA A 290 2.80 4.82 -9.78
C ALA A 290 4.15 4.24 -9.33
N VAL A 291 4.31 4.03 -8.03
CA VAL A 291 5.47 3.35 -7.42
C VAL A 291 5.34 1.83 -7.42
N GLY A 292 4.13 1.32 -7.67
CA GLY A 292 3.87 -0.11 -7.80
C GLY A 292 2.48 -0.37 -8.34
N THR A 293 2.28 -1.56 -8.91
CA THR A 293 0.98 -2.01 -9.40
C THR A 293 0.74 -3.46 -9.06
N THR A 294 -0.47 -3.82 -8.62
CA THR A 294 -0.81 -5.20 -8.22
C THR A 294 -2.20 -5.60 -8.71
N ALA A 295 -2.42 -6.89 -9.01
CA ALA A 295 -3.73 -7.35 -9.50
C ALA A 295 -4.72 -7.62 -8.35
N THR A 296 -4.22 -8.04 -7.18
CA THR A 296 -5.02 -8.54 -6.06
C THR A 296 -5.26 -7.51 -4.95
N GLY A 297 -4.72 -6.31 -5.07
CA GLY A 297 -4.88 -5.25 -4.06
C GLY A 297 -3.94 -5.38 -2.87
N THR A 298 -3.06 -6.37 -2.81
CA THR A 298 -1.97 -6.45 -1.82
C THR A 298 -0.69 -5.90 -2.43
N TRP A 299 0.06 -5.06 -1.70
CA TRP A 299 1.33 -4.50 -2.13
C TRP A 299 2.31 -4.33 -0.97
N ASN A 300 3.58 -4.63 -1.21
CA ASN A 300 4.65 -4.43 -0.24
C ASN A 300 5.38 -3.12 -0.56
N THR A 301 5.48 -2.23 0.43
CA THR A 301 6.21 -0.97 0.27
C THR A 301 7.70 -1.24 0.00
N PRO A 302 8.43 -0.30 -0.62
CA PRO A 302 9.88 -0.22 -0.46
C PRO A 302 10.27 -0.17 1.03
N SER A 303 11.56 -0.40 1.31
CA SER A 303 12.08 -0.26 2.67
C SER A 303 11.90 1.16 3.18
N ILE A 304 11.16 1.33 4.28
CA ILE A 304 10.91 2.62 4.94
C ILE A 304 11.52 2.64 6.34
N THR A 305 11.98 3.81 6.77
CA THR A 305 12.57 4.07 8.10
C THR A 305 11.61 4.81 9.05
N GLN A 306 10.52 5.38 8.51
CA GLN A 306 9.52 6.16 9.23
C GLN A 306 8.13 5.83 8.71
N THR A 307 7.10 6.06 9.53
CA THR A 307 5.70 5.92 9.13
C THR A 307 5.43 6.75 7.89
N THR A 308 4.96 6.08 6.83
CA THR A 308 4.80 6.67 5.50
C THR A 308 3.37 6.43 5.02
N THR A 309 2.73 7.47 4.51
CA THR A 309 1.42 7.36 3.85
C THR A 309 1.62 7.12 2.36
N TYR A 310 1.00 6.06 1.86
CA TYR A 310 0.87 5.78 0.43
C TYR A 310 -0.57 6.01 0.00
N TYR A 311 -0.79 6.07 -1.31
CA TYR A 311 -2.10 6.26 -1.91
C TYR A 311 -2.36 5.15 -2.91
N VAL A 312 -3.58 4.63 -2.96
CA VAL A 312 -3.96 3.58 -3.89
C VAL A 312 -5.14 4.03 -4.73
N ALA A 313 -5.12 3.68 -6.01
CA ALA A 313 -6.22 3.87 -6.93
C ALA A 313 -6.61 2.53 -7.56
N ALA A 314 -7.90 2.40 -7.90
CA ALA A 314 -8.43 1.21 -8.54
C ALA A 314 -8.51 1.43 -10.05
N TYR A 315 -8.06 0.47 -10.85
CA TYR A 315 -8.11 0.51 -12.31
C TYR A 315 -8.95 -0.64 -12.86
N ASN A 316 -9.98 -0.31 -13.62
CA ASN A 316 -10.95 -1.29 -14.16
C ASN A 316 -10.61 -1.79 -15.59
N GLY A 317 -9.40 -1.50 -16.08
CA GLY A 317 -9.00 -1.83 -17.46
C GLY A 317 -9.29 -0.73 -18.47
N ARG A 318 -9.99 0.36 -18.06
CA ARG A 318 -10.34 1.49 -18.92
C ARG A 318 -9.94 2.82 -18.29
N CYS A 319 -10.32 3.02 -17.04
CA CYS A 319 -10.03 4.22 -16.26
C CYS A 319 -9.58 3.88 -14.84
N GLU A 320 -8.98 4.87 -14.20
CA GLU A 320 -8.56 4.84 -12.81
C GLU A 320 -9.54 5.63 -11.95
N SER A 321 -9.70 5.24 -10.68
CA SER A 321 -10.56 5.94 -9.73
C SER A 321 -10.23 7.42 -9.65
N GLU A 322 -11.26 8.29 -9.61
CA GLU A 322 -11.07 9.75 -9.64
C GLU A 322 -10.23 10.26 -8.47
N THR A 323 -10.39 9.63 -7.32
CA THR A 323 -9.61 9.90 -6.12
C THR A 323 -8.76 8.69 -5.74
N ARG A 324 -7.61 8.97 -5.12
CA ARG A 324 -6.76 7.96 -4.50
C ARG A 324 -7.08 7.89 -3.02
N THR A 325 -7.15 6.68 -2.48
CA THR A 325 -7.39 6.47 -1.04
C THR A 325 -6.05 6.36 -0.32
N ALA A 326 -5.87 7.14 0.74
CA ALA A 326 -4.67 7.07 1.57
C ALA A 326 -4.64 5.78 2.40
N VAL A 327 -3.47 5.17 2.52
CA VAL A 327 -3.20 4.01 3.39
C VAL A 327 -1.87 4.20 4.10
N THR A 328 -1.82 3.88 5.39
CA THR A 328 -0.65 4.14 6.23
C THR A 328 0.19 2.88 6.41
N ALA A 329 1.49 2.99 6.11
CA ALA A 329 2.50 2.01 6.48
C ALA A 329 3.20 2.50 7.75
N THR A 330 2.90 1.87 8.89
CA THR A 330 3.39 2.30 10.20
C THR A 330 4.76 1.69 10.49
N VAL A 331 5.73 2.54 10.85
CA VAL A 331 7.03 2.10 11.38
C VAL A 331 7.09 2.50 12.83
N THR A 332 7.11 1.49 13.70
CA THR A 332 7.30 1.67 15.13
C THR A 332 8.78 1.54 15.44
N SER A 333 9.35 2.50 16.17
CA SER A 333 10.68 2.35 16.75
C SER A 333 10.63 1.21 17.77
N GLY A 334 11.42 0.16 17.53
CA GLY A 334 11.58 -0.91 18.51
C GLY A 334 12.24 -0.41 19.79
N PRO A 335 12.21 -1.21 20.88
CA PRO A 335 13.03 -0.93 22.05
C PRO A 335 14.52 -0.89 21.66
N ALA A 336 15.32 -0.20 22.45
CA ALA A 336 16.78 -0.22 22.32
C ALA A 336 17.31 -1.68 22.39
N ASP A 337 18.50 -1.91 21.83
CA ASP A 337 19.13 -3.22 21.94
C ASP A 337 19.31 -3.60 23.43
N VAL A 338 19.07 -4.87 23.73
CA VAL A 338 19.04 -5.37 25.10
C VAL A 338 20.46 -5.61 25.57
N VAL A 339 20.93 -4.76 26.48
CA VAL A 339 22.22 -4.92 27.17
C VAL A 339 21.93 -5.40 28.59
N ILE A 340 22.44 -6.59 28.91
CA ILE A 340 22.33 -7.14 30.27
C ILE A 340 23.63 -6.83 31.01
N THR A 341 23.52 -6.04 32.07
CA THR A 341 24.63 -5.81 33.00
C THR A 341 24.60 -6.85 34.12
N GLN A 342 25.77 -7.36 34.50
CA GLN A 342 25.92 -8.36 35.56
C GLN A 342 26.62 -7.74 36.77
N THR A 343 26.13 -8.03 37.98
CA THR A 343 26.81 -7.66 39.23
C THR A 343 26.78 -8.84 40.19
N ASN A 344 27.94 -9.31 40.62
CA ASN A 344 28.09 -10.46 41.51
C ASN A 344 27.91 -10.01 42.97
N PHE A 345 27.18 -10.78 43.78
CA PHE A 345 26.92 -10.45 45.19
C PHE A 345 27.23 -11.62 46.13
N PRO A 346 27.73 -11.35 47.36
CA PRO A 346 27.97 -10.02 47.95
C PRO A 346 29.27 -9.40 47.44
N VAL A 347 29.34 -8.07 47.51
CA VAL A 347 30.44 -7.26 46.92
C VAL A 347 31.60 -7.03 47.91
N ALA A 348 31.65 -7.68 49.10
CA ALA A 348 32.71 -7.39 50.08
C ALA A 348 33.13 -8.53 51.05
N THR A 349 34.45 -8.52 51.32
CA THR A 349 35.25 -9.06 52.45
C THR A 349 35.33 -10.54 52.77
N ASP A 350 34.48 -11.42 52.23
CA ASP A 350 34.68 -12.88 52.38
C ASP A 350 34.64 -13.56 51.01
N ALA A 351 35.78 -14.11 50.58
CA ALA A 351 36.13 -14.31 49.18
C ALA A 351 35.27 -15.35 48.44
N CYS A 352 34.57 -16.27 49.13
CA CYS A 352 33.80 -17.37 48.51
C CYS A 352 32.28 -17.21 48.57
N SER A 353 31.77 -16.01 48.82
CA SER A 353 30.36 -15.82 49.15
C SER A 353 29.43 -15.49 47.98
N VAL A 354 29.86 -15.56 46.70
CA VAL A 354 28.96 -15.17 45.59
C VAL A 354 27.69 -16.04 45.60
N GLN A 355 26.61 -15.45 46.08
CA GLN A 355 25.33 -16.10 46.34
C GLN A 355 24.41 -15.99 45.13
N TYR A 356 24.51 -14.88 44.38
CA TYR A 356 23.74 -14.64 43.16
C TYR A 356 24.43 -13.58 42.30
N VAL A 357 23.99 -13.48 41.05
CA VAL A 357 24.34 -12.41 40.10
C VAL A 357 23.08 -11.61 39.80
N LYS A 358 23.10 -10.30 40.06
CA LYS A 358 22.03 -9.41 39.60
C LYS A 358 22.20 -9.17 38.10
N LEU A 359 21.15 -9.47 37.34
CA LEU A 359 21.03 -9.16 35.92
C LEU A 359 20.11 -7.95 35.78
N ASP A 360 20.61 -6.88 35.16
CA ASP A 360 19.89 -5.60 35.07
C ASP A 360 19.94 -5.05 33.65
N LEU A 361 18.77 -4.66 33.13
CA LEU A 361 18.59 -4.07 31.80
C LEU A 361 18.85 -2.55 31.78
N GLY A 362 19.01 -1.93 32.95
CA GLY A 362 19.11 -0.48 33.09
C GLY A 362 17.80 0.24 32.77
N ALA A 363 17.90 1.54 32.49
CA ALA A 363 16.76 2.35 32.06
C ALA A 363 16.47 2.12 30.56
N THR A 364 15.79 1.02 30.23
CA THR A 364 15.24 0.80 28.89
C THR A 364 13.84 1.41 28.76
N ALA A 365 13.58 2.11 27.65
CA ALA A 365 12.25 2.55 27.25
C ALA A 365 11.42 1.34 26.76
N SER A 366 11.02 0.47 27.68
CA SER A 366 10.20 -0.73 27.42
C SER A 366 9.00 -0.76 28.35
N THR A 367 7.90 -1.33 27.87
CA THR A 367 6.67 -1.52 28.67
C THR A 367 6.61 -2.90 29.31
N LEU A 368 7.34 -3.88 28.76
CA LEU A 368 7.43 -5.24 29.28
C LEU A 368 8.83 -5.81 29.07
N ASN A 369 9.38 -6.44 30.11
CA ASN A 369 10.69 -7.07 30.16
C ASN A 369 10.55 -8.46 30.77
N THR A 370 10.85 -9.50 30.00
CA THR A 370 10.70 -10.90 30.44
C THR A 370 12.02 -11.65 30.36
N TRP A 371 12.17 -12.68 31.19
CA TRP A 371 13.40 -13.45 31.32
C TRP A 371 13.17 -14.94 31.10
N ALA A 372 14.14 -15.62 30.48
CA ALA A 372 14.11 -17.07 30.27
C ALA A 372 15.52 -17.70 30.33
N PRO A 373 15.67 -18.93 30.85
CA PRO A 373 14.66 -19.69 31.58
C PRO A 373 14.37 -19.06 32.95
N ALA A 374 13.17 -19.29 33.50
CA ALA A 374 12.80 -18.77 34.82
C ALA A 374 13.50 -19.52 35.98
N THR A 375 13.99 -20.73 35.72
CA THR A 375 14.67 -21.56 36.73
C THR A 375 15.94 -20.87 37.25
N GLY A 376 16.04 -20.75 38.58
CA GLY A 376 17.16 -20.09 39.25
C GLY A 376 17.13 -18.57 39.18
N LEU A 377 16.03 -17.96 38.72
CA LEU A 377 15.81 -16.51 38.76
C LEU A 377 14.86 -16.12 39.90
N TYR A 378 15.12 -14.97 40.51
CA TYR A 378 14.35 -14.40 41.62
C TYR A 378 14.09 -12.91 41.37
N THR A 379 13.03 -12.37 41.98
CA THR A 379 12.69 -10.93 41.91
C THR A 379 13.26 -10.12 43.07
N ASP A 380 13.82 -10.79 44.09
CA ASP A 380 14.44 -10.18 45.26
C ASP A 380 15.84 -10.73 45.54
N ALA A 381 16.67 -9.90 46.17
CA ALA A 381 18.05 -10.23 46.54
C ALA A 381 18.18 -11.30 47.64
N ALA A 382 17.11 -11.56 48.42
CA ALA A 382 17.11 -12.59 49.45
C ALA A 382 16.81 -13.99 48.87
N LEU A 383 16.56 -14.10 47.55
CA LEU A 383 16.25 -15.34 46.84
C LEU A 383 15.00 -16.04 47.41
N THR A 384 14.02 -15.27 47.87
CA THR A 384 12.81 -15.79 48.50
C THR A 384 11.61 -15.84 47.56
N GLN A 385 11.60 -14.99 46.53
CA GLN A 385 10.53 -14.87 45.55
C GLN A 385 11.06 -15.26 44.17
N ALA A 386 10.71 -16.48 43.74
CA ALA A 386 11.08 -16.97 42.42
C ALA A 386 10.45 -16.11 41.32
N TYR A 387 11.21 -15.82 40.27
CA TYR A 387 10.71 -15.14 39.09
C TYR A 387 9.69 -16.02 38.36
N VAL A 388 8.54 -15.44 38.03
CA VAL A 388 7.48 -16.12 37.28
C VAL A 388 7.61 -15.76 35.80
N SER A 389 7.69 -16.78 34.96
CA SER A 389 7.81 -16.63 33.49
C SER A 389 6.74 -15.70 32.94
N GLY A 390 7.14 -14.73 32.11
CA GLY A 390 6.24 -13.76 31.48
C GLY A 390 5.92 -12.51 32.31
N THR A 391 6.34 -12.45 33.58
CA THR A 391 6.14 -11.24 34.41
C THR A 391 7.15 -10.16 34.08
N ASN A 392 6.74 -8.89 34.19
CA ASN A 392 7.59 -7.74 33.90
C ASN A 392 8.64 -7.55 34.99
N ALA A 393 9.92 -7.61 34.64
CA ALA A 393 11.02 -7.33 35.57
C ALA A 393 12.19 -6.65 34.85
N VAL A 394 12.55 -5.44 35.30
CA VAL A 394 13.73 -4.71 34.79
C VAL A 394 15.03 -5.37 35.26
N SER A 395 15.01 -5.94 36.47
CA SER A 395 16.12 -6.69 37.04
C SER A 395 15.66 -8.00 37.64
N VAL A 396 16.51 -9.03 37.55
CA VAL A 396 16.33 -10.33 38.21
C VAL A 396 17.62 -10.73 38.91
N TYR A 397 17.51 -11.62 39.89
CA TYR A 397 18.63 -12.16 40.66
C TYR A 397 18.81 -13.63 40.28
N ALA A 398 19.94 -13.95 39.66
CA ALA A 398 20.26 -15.29 39.16
C ALA A 398 21.13 -16.06 40.15
N ALA A 399 20.67 -17.22 40.59
CA ALA A 399 21.41 -18.15 41.45
C ALA A 399 21.40 -19.58 40.86
N PRO A 400 21.98 -19.79 39.66
CA PRO A 400 22.01 -21.11 39.06
C PRO A 400 23.01 -22.05 39.76
N THR A 401 22.80 -23.36 39.66
CA THR A 401 23.70 -24.40 40.23
C THR A 401 24.82 -24.82 39.29
N ALA A 402 24.75 -24.41 38.02
CA ALA A 402 25.73 -24.60 36.97
C ALA A 402 25.75 -23.35 36.07
N ALA A 403 26.73 -23.24 35.16
CA ALA A 403 26.73 -22.15 34.19
C ALA A 403 25.41 -22.14 33.39
N GLN A 404 24.70 -21.01 33.41
CA GLN A 404 23.38 -20.88 32.81
C GLN A 404 23.31 -19.62 31.95
N MET A 405 22.83 -19.79 30.72
CA MET A 405 22.50 -18.65 29.85
C MET A 405 21.08 -18.19 30.15
N TYR A 406 20.94 -16.90 30.38
CA TYR A 406 19.66 -16.21 30.53
C TYR A 406 19.46 -15.24 29.37
N MET A 407 18.24 -15.22 28.85
CA MET A 407 17.79 -14.27 27.84
C MET A 407 16.83 -13.29 28.48
N ALA A 408 17.01 -12.01 28.18
CA ALA A 408 16.05 -10.96 28.47
C ALA A 408 15.39 -10.51 27.17
N THR A 409 14.07 -10.44 27.15
CA THR A 409 13.30 -9.94 26.01
C THR A 409 12.55 -8.68 26.43
N THR A 410 12.78 -7.58 25.71
CA THR A 410 12.09 -6.30 25.93
C THR A 410 11.06 -6.07 24.83
N SER A 411 9.93 -5.46 25.18
CA SER A 411 8.91 -5.01 24.23
C SER A 411 8.38 -3.63 24.57
N ASN A 412 7.86 -2.93 23.56
CA ASN A 412 7.25 -1.60 23.69
C ASN A 412 5.71 -1.66 23.69
N GLY A 413 5.12 -2.82 24.02
CA GLY A 413 3.68 -3.00 24.11
C GLY A 413 2.99 -3.21 22.76
N ALA A 414 3.73 -2.99 21.67
CA ALA A 414 3.41 -3.47 20.32
C ALA A 414 4.23 -4.74 19.99
N THR A 415 3.98 -5.32 18.82
CA THR A 415 4.60 -6.53 18.25
C THR A 415 6.13 -6.55 18.19
N CYS A 416 6.82 -5.49 18.62
CA CYS A 416 8.27 -5.34 18.56
C CYS A 416 8.96 -5.91 19.80
N THR A 417 9.79 -6.93 19.60
CA THR A 417 10.65 -7.49 20.63
C THR A 417 12.13 -7.40 20.25
N LYS A 418 12.97 -7.22 21.27
CA LYS A 418 14.42 -7.40 21.16
C LYS A 418 14.86 -8.34 22.28
N THR A 419 15.86 -9.17 21.99
CA THR A 419 16.38 -10.14 22.96
C THR A 419 17.88 -9.96 23.10
N GLY A 420 18.34 -9.97 24.35
CA GLY A 420 19.76 -10.02 24.72
C GLY A 420 20.01 -11.26 25.57
N ALA A 421 21.26 -11.73 25.60
CA ALA A 421 21.65 -12.90 26.37
C ALA A 421 22.85 -12.58 27.27
N ALA A 422 22.83 -13.18 28.46
CA ALA A 422 23.93 -13.14 29.41
C ALA A 422 24.14 -14.55 29.99
N THR A 423 25.39 -15.00 29.98
CA THR A 423 25.76 -16.23 30.67
C THR A 423 26.19 -15.87 32.09
N VAL A 424 25.50 -16.45 33.07
CA VAL A 424 25.88 -16.43 34.48
C VAL A 424 26.68 -17.68 34.76
N THR A 425 27.95 -17.51 35.08
CA THR A 425 28.82 -18.59 35.58
C THR A 425 28.78 -18.57 37.10
N VAL A 426 28.66 -19.74 37.73
CA VAL A 426 28.85 -19.88 39.18
C VAL A 426 30.34 -19.71 39.46
N PRO A 427 30.79 -18.65 40.14
CA PRO A 427 32.21 -18.47 40.42
C PRO A 427 32.66 -19.42 41.56
N GLY A 428 33.84 -20.01 41.40
CA GLY A 428 34.44 -20.93 42.37
C GLY A 428 34.10 -22.42 42.17
N LYS A 429 34.61 -23.25 43.07
CA LYS A 429 34.48 -24.71 43.11
C LYS A 429 33.80 -25.14 44.40
N ARG A 430 32.64 -25.79 44.30
CA ARG A 430 31.92 -26.33 45.45
C ARG A 430 32.04 -27.85 45.49
N TYR A 431 32.40 -28.40 46.64
CA TYR A 431 32.52 -29.84 46.82
C TYR A 431 31.14 -30.50 46.85
N THR A 432 30.89 -31.43 45.93
CA THR A 432 29.67 -32.23 45.83
C THR A 432 29.93 -33.73 45.96
N GLY A 433 31.19 -34.14 45.96
CA GLY A 433 31.64 -35.53 45.96
C GLY A 433 31.01 -36.44 47.00
N THR A 434 30.92 -37.72 46.65
CA THR A 434 30.52 -38.81 47.55
C THR A 434 31.73 -39.56 48.13
N THR A 435 32.89 -39.46 47.48
CA THR A 435 34.18 -39.84 48.06
C THR A 435 34.78 -38.63 48.78
N THR A 436 35.95 -38.81 49.39
CA THR A 436 36.67 -37.74 50.08
C THR A 436 37.79 -37.12 49.26
N ASP A 437 38.08 -37.63 48.06
CA ASP A 437 39.26 -37.21 47.28
C ASP A 437 39.13 -35.78 46.71
N TRP A 438 40.03 -34.87 47.10
CA TRP A 438 40.13 -33.52 46.56
C TRP A 438 40.46 -33.52 45.06
N PHE A 439 41.27 -34.47 44.58
CA PHE A 439 41.79 -34.48 43.21
C PHE A 439 40.86 -35.20 42.22
N ALA A 440 39.77 -35.79 42.69
CA ALA A 440 38.72 -36.31 41.84
C ALA A 440 37.92 -35.15 41.22
N ALA A 441 38.15 -34.87 39.94
CA ALA A 441 37.52 -33.75 39.22
C ALA A 441 35.97 -33.74 39.32
N ASN A 442 35.34 -34.91 39.34
CA ASN A 442 33.90 -35.08 39.46
C ASN A 442 33.34 -34.83 40.88
N ASN A 443 34.20 -34.66 41.89
CA ASN A 443 33.78 -34.26 43.23
C ASN A 443 33.49 -32.77 43.36
N TRP A 444 33.76 -31.98 42.32
CA TRP A 444 33.57 -30.53 42.32
C TRP A 444 32.48 -30.12 41.34
N THR A 445 31.74 -29.08 41.68
CA THR A 445 30.89 -28.34 40.73
C THR A 445 31.38 -26.88 40.64
N PRO A 446 31.63 -26.36 39.43
CA PRO A 446 31.72 -27.09 38.15
C PRO A 446 32.82 -28.17 38.16
N SER A 447 32.66 -29.25 37.38
CA SER A 447 33.63 -30.37 37.32
C SER A 447 35.05 -29.90 37.02
N GLY A 448 36.03 -30.54 37.65
CA GLY A 448 37.46 -30.20 37.58
C GLY A 448 38.03 -29.89 38.95
N VAL A 449 39.29 -30.28 39.17
CA VAL A 449 40.02 -30.03 40.42
C VAL A 449 40.23 -28.51 40.61
N PRO A 450 40.05 -27.97 41.82
CA PRO A 450 40.32 -26.56 42.11
C PRO A 450 41.78 -26.17 41.87
N GLY A 451 41.96 -25.00 41.26
CA GLY A 451 43.26 -24.35 41.03
C GLY A 451 43.44 -23.06 41.86
N ALA A 452 44.58 -22.40 41.69
CA ALA A 452 44.97 -21.22 42.46
C ALA A 452 44.08 -19.98 42.24
N ALA A 453 43.21 -19.99 41.22
CA ALA A 453 42.23 -18.92 40.96
C ALA A 453 40.82 -19.25 41.48
N ASP A 454 40.58 -20.48 41.92
CA ASP A 454 39.25 -20.94 42.31
C ASP A 454 38.96 -20.63 43.77
N CYS A 455 37.78 -20.05 44.03
CA CYS A 455 37.26 -20.00 45.39
C CYS A 455 36.65 -21.35 45.75
N VAL A 456 37.18 -22.01 46.77
CA VAL A 456 36.79 -23.38 47.13
C VAL A 456 35.84 -23.38 48.30
N THR A 457 34.71 -24.06 48.16
CA THR A 457 33.74 -24.25 49.24
C THR A 457 33.52 -25.74 49.53
N ILE A 458 33.71 -26.14 50.79
CA ILE A 458 33.36 -27.46 51.30
C ILE A 458 32.09 -27.30 52.16
N PRO A 459 30.92 -27.77 51.68
CA PRO A 459 29.64 -27.61 52.38
C PRO A 459 29.53 -28.44 53.66
N THR A 460 28.57 -28.07 54.52
CA THR A 460 28.10 -28.86 55.66
C THR A 460 27.92 -30.34 55.29
N GLY A 461 28.39 -31.24 56.16
CA GLY A 461 28.29 -32.69 56.04
C GLY A 461 29.30 -33.32 55.08
N LYS A 462 30.14 -32.53 54.38
CA LYS A 462 31.14 -33.05 53.45
C LYS A 462 32.48 -33.28 54.15
N GLN A 463 33.15 -34.35 53.76
CA GLN A 463 34.51 -34.66 54.17
C GLN A 463 35.41 -34.71 52.93
N VAL A 464 36.54 -34.04 53.02
CA VAL A 464 37.54 -33.96 51.94
C VAL A 464 38.92 -34.30 52.51
N THR A 465 39.71 -35.03 51.74
CA THR A 465 41.05 -35.46 52.05
C THR A 465 41.96 -35.09 50.89
N ILE A 466 43.09 -34.45 51.22
CA ILE A 466 44.20 -34.17 50.32
C ILE A 466 45.32 -35.13 50.73
N SER A 467 45.71 -36.05 49.84
CA SER A 467 46.70 -37.09 50.12
C SER A 467 47.61 -37.35 48.92
N GLY A 468 48.80 -37.91 49.17
CA GLY A 468 49.86 -38.14 48.18
C GLY A 468 50.97 -37.09 48.19
N ASP A 469 51.97 -37.20 47.31
CA ASP A 469 53.04 -36.21 47.14
C ASP A 469 52.63 -35.19 46.05
N ILE A 470 51.55 -34.44 46.34
CA ILE A 470 50.91 -33.51 45.40
C ILE A 470 50.40 -32.25 46.09
N SER A 471 50.31 -31.16 45.33
CA SER A 471 49.81 -29.86 45.81
C SER A 471 48.39 -29.59 45.35
N ALA A 472 47.49 -29.34 46.29
CA ALA A 472 46.17 -28.77 46.07
C ALA A 472 46.22 -27.24 46.12
N HIS A 473 45.37 -26.58 45.35
CA HIS A 473 45.38 -25.12 45.23
C HIS A 473 43.97 -24.53 45.39
N ALA A 474 43.90 -23.33 45.96
CA ALA A 474 42.70 -22.51 46.02
C ALA A 474 43.07 -21.02 46.05
N ALA A 475 42.27 -20.16 45.43
CA ALA A 475 42.36 -18.72 45.67
C ALA A 475 41.89 -18.39 47.10
N SER A 476 40.81 -19.00 47.56
CA SER A 476 40.35 -18.92 48.94
C SER A 476 39.59 -20.18 49.30
N LEU A 477 39.47 -20.49 50.59
CA LEU A 477 38.88 -21.74 51.07
C LEU A 477 37.84 -21.45 52.16
N SER A 478 36.65 -22.01 52.01
CA SER A 478 35.57 -21.95 52.99
C SER A 478 35.11 -23.35 53.39
N LEU A 479 35.19 -23.68 54.69
CA LEU A 479 34.57 -24.85 55.29
C LEU A 479 33.29 -24.43 56.02
N GLN A 480 32.15 -24.97 55.62
CA GLN A 480 30.83 -24.59 56.13
C GLN A 480 30.29 -25.63 57.12
N GLY A 481 29.54 -25.20 58.12
CA GLY A 481 28.87 -26.11 59.07
C GLY A 481 29.85 -27.10 59.71
N ASP A 482 29.54 -28.40 59.66
CA ASP A 482 30.37 -29.50 60.19
C ASP A 482 31.29 -30.13 59.12
N ALA A 483 31.63 -29.38 58.06
CA ALA A 483 32.57 -29.82 57.03
C ALA A 483 33.92 -30.25 57.60
N LYS A 484 34.54 -31.25 56.97
CA LYS A 484 35.87 -31.74 57.35
C LYS A 484 36.84 -31.67 56.19
N LEU A 485 38.04 -31.15 56.44
CA LEU A 485 39.17 -31.17 55.51
C LEU A 485 40.40 -31.75 56.21
N ASN A 486 40.95 -32.83 55.67
CA ASN A 486 42.19 -33.44 56.14
C ASN A 486 43.27 -33.29 55.08
N VAL A 487 44.43 -32.74 55.45
CA VAL A 487 45.64 -32.69 54.60
C VAL A 487 46.63 -33.68 55.21
N VAL A 488 46.95 -34.75 54.48
CA VAL A 488 47.68 -35.92 54.98
C VAL A 488 48.85 -36.31 54.08
N GLY A 489 49.79 -37.10 54.61
CA GLY A 489 50.97 -37.54 53.87
C GLY A 489 51.90 -36.36 53.54
N GLU A 490 52.67 -36.47 52.45
CA GLU A 490 53.56 -35.40 51.96
C GLU A 490 52.82 -34.32 51.13
N SER A 491 51.48 -34.23 51.27
CA SER A 491 50.67 -33.32 50.46
C SER A 491 50.73 -31.89 50.97
N THR A 492 50.50 -30.95 50.05
CA THR A 492 50.45 -29.52 50.36
C THR A 492 49.11 -28.94 49.93
N LEU A 493 48.49 -28.10 50.77
CA LEU A 493 47.41 -27.21 50.36
C LEU A 493 47.93 -25.79 50.31
N LYS A 494 47.88 -25.16 49.13
CA LYS A 494 48.21 -23.76 48.94
C LYS A 494 46.94 -22.93 48.78
N VAL A 495 46.74 -21.96 49.66
CA VAL A 495 45.63 -21.01 49.59
C VAL A 495 46.19 -19.61 49.38
N GLU A 496 45.82 -18.95 48.28
CA GLU A 496 46.43 -17.65 47.94
C GLU A 496 45.92 -16.54 48.87
N ASN A 497 44.61 -16.35 49.01
CA ASN A 497 44.03 -15.19 49.70
C ASN A 497 43.61 -15.52 51.13
N SER A 498 42.48 -16.20 51.34
CA SER A 498 41.92 -16.41 52.68
C SER A 498 41.40 -17.83 52.95
N VAL A 499 41.42 -18.21 54.22
CA VAL A 499 40.83 -19.45 54.75
C VAL A 499 39.77 -19.09 55.80
N ALA A 500 38.55 -19.57 55.63
CA ALA A 500 37.46 -19.44 56.58
C ALA A 500 36.96 -20.82 57.04
N VAL A 501 37.08 -21.10 58.33
CA VAL A 501 36.62 -22.36 58.94
C VAL A 501 35.46 -22.08 59.88
N ALA A 502 34.27 -22.60 59.57
CA ALA A 502 33.12 -22.52 60.47
C ALA A 502 33.46 -23.09 61.86
N SER A 503 32.82 -22.59 62.92
CA SER A 503 33.12 -22.99 64.31
C SER A 503 32.91 -24.48 64.60
N THR A 504 32.04 -25.14 63.82
CA THR A 504 31.77 -26.58 63.91
C THR A 504 32.55 -27.42 62.89
N ALA A 505 33.32 -26.79 62.00
CA ALA A 505 34.09 -27.47 60.97
C ALA A 505 35.44 -27.94 61.52
N GLU A 506 36.02 -28.94 60.84
CA GLU A 506 37.28 -29.56 61.22
C GLU A 506 38.29 -29.45 60.07
N PHE A 507 39.28 -28.57 60.21
CA PHE A 507 40.41 -28.48 59.28
C PHE A 507 41.67 -29.02 59.95
N LYS A 508 42.13 -30.20 59.52
CA LYS A 508 43.33 -30.87 60.04
C LYS A 508 44.45 -30.91 59.02
N VAL A 509 45.66 -30.57 59.47
CA VAL A 509 46.91 -30.77 58.73
C VAL A 509 47.76 -31.77 59.53
N HIS A 510 48.00 -32.95 58.95
CA HIS A 510 48.67 -34.07 59.61
C HIS A 510 50.20 -34.01 59.49
N ASN A 511 50.89 -35.01 60.06
CA ASN A 511 52.35 -35.13 59.95
C ASN A 511 52.80 -35.17 58.48
N ASN A 512 53.91 -34.48 58.20
CA ASN A 512 54.54 -34.34 56.89
C ASN A 512 53.71 -33.56 55.83
N ALA A 513 52.49 -33.14 56.15
CA ALA A 513 51.68 -32.29 55.29
C ALA A 513 51.95 -30.79 55.53
N ALA A 514 51.63 -29.97 54.54
CA ALA A 514 51.80 -28.52 54.61
C ALA A 514 50.53 -27.74 54.23
N LEU A 515 50.32 -26.62 54.93
CA LEU A 515 49.41 -25.56 54.51
C LEU A 515 50.26 -24.33 54.22
N LEU A 516 50.19 -23.83 52.99
CA LEU A 516 50.90 -22.65 52.55
C LEU A 516 49.91 -21.54 52.23
N GLN A 517 50.15 -20.35 52.75
CA GLN A 517 49.41 -19.15 52.37
C GLN A 517 50.25 -18.31 51.40
N GLY A 518 49.64 -17.87 50.30
CA GLY A 518 50.33 -17.20 49.21
C GLY A 518 50.45 -15.67 49.35
N ASP A 519 49.32 -14.98 49.39
CA ASP A 519 49.22 -13.52 49.30
C ASP A 519 48.82 -12.89 50.65
N PHE A 520 49.70 -12.03 51.16
CA PHE A 520 49.53 -11.29 52.41
C PHE A 520 48.94 -9.88 52.21
N ALA A 521 48.27 -9.62 51.08
CA ALA A 521 47.62 -8.34 50.81
C ALA A 521 46.67 -7.89 51.94
N THR A 522 46.65 -6.58 52.21
CA THR A 522 45.76 -5.95 53.20
C THR A 522 44.29 -6.18 52.82
N GLY A 523 43.57 -7.01 53.60
CA GLY A 523 42.17 -7.40 53.35
C GLY A 523 41.94 -8.91 53.33
N ASN A 524 42.99 -9.71 53.19
CA ASN A 524 42.93 -11.18 53.25
C ASN A 524 42.92 -11.66 54.71
N THR A 525 41.74 -11.75 55.33
CA THR A 525 41.62 -12.23 56.72
C THR A 525 41.24 -13.70 56.78
N ASN A 526 42.08 -14.51 57.43
CA ASN A 526 41.71 -15.87 57.81
C ASN A 526 40.79 -15.86 59.04
N SER A 527 39.91 -16.85 59.15
CA SER A 527 39.03 -17.04 60.31
C SER A 527 38.85 -18.51 60.66
N GLY A 528 38.52 -18.77 61.93
CA GLY A 528 38.28 -20.12 62.45
C GLY A 528 39.52 -20.82 63.02
N VAL A 529 39.44 -22.14 63.13
CA VAL A 529 40.48 -22.97 63.78
C VAL A 529 41.03 -23.99 62.80
N ILE A 530 42.37 -24.03 62.69
CA ILE A 530 43.11 -25.05 61.95
C ILE A 530 43.89 -25.88 62.95
N GLN A 531 43.74 -27.19 62.89
CA GLN A 531 44.37 -28.13 63.81
C GLN A 531 45.60 -28.77 63.15
N LEU A 532 46.77 -28.56 63.76
CA LEU A 532 47.98 -29.26 63.37
C LEU A 532 48.06 -30.58 64.16
N HIS A 533 47.84 -31.71 63.47
CA HIS A 533 47.92 -33.04 64.08
C HIS A 533 49.33 -33.59 63.87
N ARG A 534 50.08 -33.74 64.96
CA ARG A 534 51.42 -34.34 64.92
C ARG A 534 51.39 -35.64 65.71
N ASP A 535 51.44 -36.76 65.00
CA ASP A 535 51.57 -38.06 65.64
C ASP A 535 52.99 -38.18 66.21
N SER A 536 53.10 -38.35 67.52
CA SER A 536 54.38 -38.69 68.15
C SER A 536 54.70 -40.14 67.82
N ASN A 537 55.52 -40.37 66.79
CA ASN A 537 56.24 -41.64 66.71
C ASN A 537 57.18 -41.68 67.90
N SER A 538 56.99 -42.66 68.79
CA SER A 538 57.91 -42.97 69.89
C SER A 538 59.33 -43.06 69.35
N LEU A 539 60.23 -42.32 69.99
CA LEU A 539 61.67 -42.20 69.72
C LEU A 539 62.35 -43.52 69.35
#